data_AF-A0A537XBV7-F1
#
_entry.id   AF-A0A537XBV7-F1
#
_cell.length_a   1.000
_cell.length_b   1.000
_cell.length_c   1.000
_cell.angle_alpha   90.00
_cell.angle_beta   90.00
_cell.angle_gamma   90.00
#
_symmetry.space_group_name_H-M   'P 1'
#
loop_
_entity.id
_entity.type
_entity.pdbx_description
1 polymer ?
#
loop_
_entity_poly.entity_id
_entity_poly.type
_entity_poly.pdbx_seq_one_letter_code
_entity_poly.pdbx_strand_id
1 'polypeptide(L)'
;NGIYQITGAQPTPAATVSDLVAIAIGSGLINSAWAADEEDFERLIDQSMSASGPTLIGVRIDDKPGVGTTRRDPVQIRERFMLGLGVRQPL
;
A
#
# COMPACT_ATOMS: atom_id res chain seq x y z
N ASN A 1 11.50 -1.27 -0.02
CA ASN A 1 12.92 -1.26 -0.44
C ASN A 1 13.75 -0.12 0.15
N GLY A 2 13.19 0.85 0.90
CA GLY A 2 13.99 1.97 1.43
C GLY A 2 14.43 2.98 0.36
N ILE A 3 13.82 2.95 -0.83
CA ILE A 3 14.12 3.85 -1.94
C ILE A 3 13.04 4.91 -2.04
N TYR A 4 13.48 6.16 -2.02
CA TYR A 4 12.62 7.32 -2.26
C TYR A 4 12.58 7.63 -3.74
N GLN A 5 11.64 7.00 -4.45
CA GLN A 5 11.53 7.09 -5.91
C GLN A 5 11.32 8.55 -6.40
N ILE A 6 10.55 9.36 -5.67
CA ILE A 6 10.28 10.77 -6.05
C ILE A 6 11.52 11.65 -5.92
N THR A 7 12.43 11.35 -4.99
CA THR A 7 13.65 12.13 -4.75
C THR A 7 14.87 11.58 -5.50
N GLY A 8 14.70 10.62 -6.41
CA GLY A 8 15.81 9.96 -7.09
C GLY A 8 16.71 9.17 -6.13
N ALA A 9 16.12 8.48 -5.16
CA ALA A 9 16.79 7.70 -4.11
C ALA A 9 17.55 8.52 -3.04
N GLN A 10 17.43 9.85 -3.04
CA GLN A 10 17.95 10.68 -1.95
C GLN A 10 17.20 10.37 -0.63
N PRO A 11 17.90 10.07 0.48
CA PRO A 11 17.26 9.71 1.74
C PRO A 11 16.49 10.90 2.33
N THR A 12 15.33 10.61 2.91
CA THR A 12 14.59 11.60 3.73
C THR A 12 15.07 11.56 5.18
N PRO A 13 14.79 12.59 6.00
CA PRO A 13 15.14 12.57 7.43
C PRO A 13 14.61 11.36 8.20
N ALA A 14 13.51 10.76 7.73
CA ALA A 14 12.86 9.61 8.35
C ALA A 14 13.38 8.24 7.85
N ALA A 15 14.36 8.23 6.94
CA ALA A 15 14.79 7.03 6.21
C ALA A 15 15.26 5.87 7.08
N THR A 16 15.80 6.16 8.27
CA THR A 16 16.41 5.16 9.14
C THR A 16 15.67 4.93 10.45
N VAL A 17 14.68 5.75 10.77
CA VAL A 17 14.06 5.80 12.11
C VAL A 17 12.59 5.41 12.12
N SER A 18 11.94 5.31 10.96
CA SER A 18 10.52 5.02 10.88
C SER A 18 10.25 3.53 10.69
N ASP A 19 9.71 2.88 11.72
CA ASP A 19 9.02 1.60 11.60
C ASP A 19 7.54 1.87 11.29
N LEU A 20 7.16 1.67 10.03
CA LEU A 20 5.80 1.95 9.55
C LEU A 20 4.73 1.12 10.27
N VAL A 21 5.03 -0.14 10.62
CA VAL A 21 4.09 -1.02 11.31
C VAL A 21 3.96 -0.57 12.77
N ALA A 22 5.06 -0.27 13.44
CA ALA A 22 4.99 0.26 14.82
C ALA A 22 4.23 1.59 14.89
N ILE A 23 4.45 2.50 13.93
CA ILE A 23 3.71 3.76 13.81
C ILE A 23 2.21 3.50 13.58
N ALA A 24 1.86 2.54 12.72
CA ALA A 24 0.48 2.18 12.45
C ALA A 24 -0.23 1.67 13.71
N ILE A 25 0.41 0.76 14.45
CA ILE A 25 -0.10 0.25 15.74
C ILE A 25 -0.30 1.40 16.73
N GLY A 26 0.71 2.27 16.90
CA GLY A 26 0.61 3.45 17.77
C GLY A 26 -0.46 4.46 17.35
N SER A 27 -0.90 4.41 16.10
CA SER A 27 -1.97 5.25 15.54
C SER A 27 -3.36 4.57 15.56
N GLY A 28 -3.48 3.40 16.18
CA GLY A 28 -4.76 2.68 16.33
C GLY A 28 -5.04 1.62 15.26
N LEU A 29 -4.14 1.40 14.30
CA LEU A 29 -4.24 0.29 13.35
C LEU A 29 -3.65 -0.98 14.00
N ILE A 30 -4.39 -1.57 14.93
CA ILE A 30 -3.91 -2.71 15.73
C ILE A 30 -3.64 -3.96 14.88
N ASN A 31 -4.34 -4.11 13.75
CA ASN A 31 -4.13 -5.20 12.78
C ASN A 31 -3.00 -4.80 11.82
N SER A 32 -1.80 -4.52 12.33
CA SER A 32 -0.65 -4.17 11.49
C SER A 32 0.49 -5.17 11.66
N ALA A 33 1.03 -5.66 10.56
CA ALA A 33 2.13 -6.64 10.57
C ALA A 33 3.05 -6.46 9.36
N TRP A 34 4.31 -6.88 9.54
CA TRP A 34 5.25 -7.07 8.42
C TRP A 34 5.05 -8.47 7.84
N ALA A 35 4.89 -8.58 6.52
CA ALA A 35 4.94 -9.87 5.83
C ALA A 35 6.40 -10.35 5.79
N ALA A 36 6.64 -11.60 6.21
CA ALA A 36 7.98 -12.20 6.17
C ALA A 36 8.40 -12.58 4.75
N ASP A 37 7.46 -13.10 3.96
CA ASP A 37 7.63 -13.58 2.59
C ASP A 37 6.28 -13.55 1.83
N GLU A 38 6.25 -14.16 0.64
CA GLU A 38 5.08 -14.17 -0.24
C GLU A 38 3.93 -15.02 0.32
N GLU A 39 4.21 -16.17 0.95
CA GLU A 39 3.19 -17.04 1.54
C GLU A 39 2.57 -16.37 2.78
N ASP A 40 3.41 -15.75 3.61
CA ASP A 40 2.95 -14.98 4.76
C ASP A 40 2.13 -13.77 4.34
N PHE A 41 2.48 -13.12 3.23
CA PHE A 41 1.69 -12.03 2.66
C PHE A 41 0.29 -12.50 2.24
N GLU A 42 0.17 -13.62 1.52
CA GLU A 42 -1.12 -14.19 1.14
C GLU A 42 -1.98 -14.50 2.37
N ARG A 43 -1.38 -15.14 3.39
CA ARG A 43 -2.05 -15.42 4.66
C ARG A 43 -2.56 -14.14 5.35
N LEU A 44 -1.77 -13.07 5.35
CA LEU A 44 -2.16 -11.78 5.95
C LEU A 44 -3.29 -11.10 5.15
N ILE A 45 -3.31 -11.24 3.82
CA ILE A 45 -4.41 -10.77 2.98
C ILE A 45 -5.71 -11.48 3.33
N ASP A 46 -5.70 -12.81 3.43
CA ASP A 46 -6.89 -13.59 3.79
C ASP A 46 -7.45 -13.19 5.16
N GLN A 47 -6.56 -12.97 6.13
CA GLN A 47 -6.93 -12.46 7.45
C GLN A 47 -7.53 -11.05 7.39
N SER A 48 -6.96 -10.17 6.57
CA SER A 48 -7.45 -8.79 6.42
C SER A 48 -8.88 -8.73 5.85
N MET A 49 -9.23 -9.65 4.95
CA MET A 49 -10.57 -9.71 4.34
C MET A 49 -11.65 -10.13 5.34
N SER A 50 -11.25 -10.82 6.42
CA SER A 50 -12.15 -11.26 7.49
C SER A 50 -12.11 -10.33 8.71
N ALA A 51 -11.20 -9.34 8.72
CA ALA A 51 -11.01 -8.46 9.86
C ALA A 51 -12.16 -7.45 9.97
N SER A 52 -12.61 -7.21 11.21
CA SER A 52 -13.67 -6.23 11.50
C SER A 52 -13.20 -4.77 11.41
N GLY A 53 -11.93 -4.53 11.08
CA GLY A 53 -11.30 -3.22 11.12
C GLY A 53 -10.15 -3.09 10.13
N PRO A 54 -9.64 -1.86 9.95
CA PRO A 54 -8.58 -1.59 8.99
C PRO A 54 -7.31 -2.38 9.34
N THR A 55 -6.65 -2.89 8.30
CA THR A 55 -5.44 -3.69 8.39
C THR A 55 -4.34 -3.02 7.57
N LEU A 56 -3.12 -2.93 8.13
CA LEU A 56 -1.94 -2.46 7.41
C LEU A 56 -0.93 -3.60 7.30
N ILE A 57 -0.54 -3.92 6.07
CA ILE A 57 0.45 -4.96 5.81
C ILE A 57 1.71 -4.28 5.26
N GLY A 58 2.79 -4.32 6.02
CA GLY A 58 4.10 -3.85 5.58
C GLY A 58 4.78 -4.88 4.70
N VAL A 59 5.16 -4.50 3.48
CA VAL A 59 5.85 -5.38 2.52
C VAL A 59 7.21 -4.79 2.14
N ARG A 60 8.27 -5.60 2.27
CA ARG A 60 9.62 -5.24 1.82
C ARG A 60 9.89 -5.86 0.45
N ILE A 61 9.82 -5.02 -0.58
CA ILE A 61 10.21 -5.39 -1.96
C ILE A 61 11.69 -5.13 -2.23
N ASP A 62 12.19 -5.68 -3.34
CA ASP A 62 13.53 -5.42 -3.86
C ASP A 62 13.67 -4.02 -4.49
N ASP A 63 14.87 -3.69 -4.93
CA ASP A 63 15.24 -2.41 -5.53
C ASP A 63 15.17 -2.41 -7.07
N LYS A 64 14.64 -3.48 -7.68
CA LYS A 64 14.59 -3.58 -9.13
C LYS A 64 13.53 -2.64 -9.70
N PRO A 65 13.74 -2.11 -10.93
CA PRO A 65 12.70 -1.41 -11.65
C PRO A 65 11.45 -2.29 -11.82
N GLY A 66 10.27 -1.68 -11.71
CA GLY A 66 9.02 -2.38 -12.02
C GLY A 66 9.05 -2.91 -13.46
N VAL A 67 8.75 -4.20 -13.63
CA VAL A 67 8.75 -4.88 -14.95
C VAL A 67 7.60 -4.45 -15.86
N GLY A 68 6.69 -3.63 -15.35
CA GLY A 68 5.56 -3.09 -16.08
C GLY A 68 4.79 -2.08 -15.25
N THR A 69 3.75 -1.53 -15.86
CA THR A 69 2.77 -0.69 -15.15
C THR A 69 1.40 -1.30 -15.32
N THR A 70 0.56 -1.21 -14.29
CA THR A 70 -0.87 -1.49 -14.42
C THR A 70 -1.43 -0.65 -15.56
N ARG A 71 -2.35 -1.18 -16.36
CA ARG A 71 -3.04 -0.42 -17.41
C ARG A 71 -3.68 0.84 -16.80
N ARG A 72 -3.18 2.01 -17.21
CA ARG A 72 -3.69 3.31 -16.78
C ARG A 72 -4.39 3.98 -17.95
N ASP A 73 -5.67 3.69 -18.12
CA ASP A 73 -6.52 4.44 -19.03
C ASP A 73 -7.02 5.69 -18.30
N PRO A 74 -6.61 6.91 -18.71
CA PRO A 74 -6.98 8.13 -18.00
C PRO A 74 -8.49 8.34 -17.93
N VAL A 75 -9.22 7.94 -18.97
CA VAL A 75 -10.68 8.04 -19.00
C VAL A 75 -11.27 7.09 -17.97
N GLN A 76 -10.84 5.82 -17.97
CA GLN A 76 -11.34 4.83 -17.01
C GLN A 76 -11.05 5.24 -15.56
N ILE A 77 -9.86 5.79 -15.28
CA ILE A 77 -9.49 6.26 -13.94
C ILE A 77 -10.42 7.40 -13.51
N ARG A 78 -10.62 8.41 -14.37
CA ARG A 78 -11.54 9.51 -14.10
C ARG A 78 -12.96 9.01 -13.86
N GLU A 79 -13.49 8.17 -14.74
CA GLU A 79 -14.86 7.65 -14.62
C GLU A 79 -15.06 6.91 -13.30
N ARG A 80 -14.16 5.97 -12.96
CA ARG A 80 -14.27 5.18 -11.71
C ARG A 80 -14.14 6.05 -10.47
N PHE A 81 -13.26 7.04 -10.48
CA PHE A 81 -13.12 7.99 -9.37
C PHE A 81 -14.41 8.80 -9.16
N MET A 82 -14.96 9.36 -10.25
CA MET A 82 -16.20 10.14 -10.21
C MET A 82 -17.42 9.28 -9.80
N LEU A 83 -17.46 8.01 -10.20
CA LEU A 83 -18.47 7.05 -9.73
C LEU A 83 -18.33 6.77 -8.23
N GLY A 84 -17.11 6.53 -7.74
CA GLY A 84 -16.86 6.29 -6.30
C GLY A 84 -17.19 7.49 -5.41
N LEU A 85 -17.08 8.71 -5.94
CA LEU A 85 -17.52 9.94 -5.27
C LEU A 85 -19.04 10.20 -5.37
N GLY A 86 -19.80 9.38 -6.10
CA GLY A 86 -21.24 9.55 -6.27
C GLY A 86 -21.66 10.74 -7.16
N VAL A 87 -20.70 11.36 -7.86
CA VAL A 87 -20.96 12.51 -8.76
C VAL A 87 -21.33 12.09 -10.18
N ARG A 88 -21.28 10.78 -10.48
CA ARG A 88 -21.78 10.18 -11.73
C ARG A 88 -22.60 8.93 -11.44
N GLN A 89 -23.50 8.61 -12.36
CA GLN A 89 -24.28 7.37 -12.37
C GLN A 89 -23.71 6.41 -13.42
N PRO A 90 -23.71 5.09 -13.16
CA PRO A 90 -23.39 4.10 -14.18
C PRO A 90 -24.40 4.20 -15.32
N LEU A 91 -23.90 4.12 -16.55
CA LEU A 91 -24.72 4.05 -17.77
C LEU A 91 -25.45 2.71 -17.86
#